data_AF-A0A354CSI9-F1
#
_entry.id   AF-A0A354CSI9-F1
#
_cell.length_a   1.000
_cell.length_b   1.000
_cell.length_c   1.000
_cell.angle_alpha   90.00
_cell.angle_beta   90.00
_cell.angle_gamma   90.00
#
_symmetry.space_group_name_H-M   'P 1'
#
loop_
_entity.id
_entity.type
_entity.pdbx_description
1 polymer ?
#
loop_
_entity_poly.entity_id
_entity_poly.type
_entity_poly.pdbx_seq_one_letter_code
_entity_poly.pdbx_strand_id
1 'polypeptide(L)' 'MARQKLTMDGNNAAGHVSYAFTEVAAIYPITPSSVMAEVTDSWATAGRKNVFGTEVKVVEMQSEAGAA' A
#
# COMPACT_ATOMS: atom_id res chain seq x y z
N MET A 1 -21.18 -12.36 5.57
CA MET A 1 -20.34 -12.47 4.36
C MET A 1 -19.34 -13.60 4.57
N ALA A 2 -19.23 -14.54 3.63
CA ALA A 2 -18.14 -15.51 3.65
C ALA A 2 -16.81 -14.80 3.37
N ARG A 3 -15.71 -15.19 4.04
CA ARG A 3 -14.39 -14.62 3.78
C ARG A 3 -13.93 -15.00 2.37
N GLN A 4 -13.48 -14.02 1.59
CA GLN A 4 -12.90 -14.26 0.27
C GLN A 4 -11.54 -14.95 0.45
N LYS A 5 -11.35 -16.10 -0.19
CA LYS A 5 -10.05 -16.77 -0.27
C LYS A 5 -9.37 -16.35 -1.56
N LEU A 6 -8.16 -15.83 -1.44
CA LEU A 6 -7.34 -15.35 -2.56
C LEU A 6 -5.95 -15.97 -2.42
N THR A 7 -5.36 -16.36 -3.56
CA THR A 7 -3.94 -16.76 -3.61
C THR A 7 -3.12 -15.52 -3.90
N MET A 8 -2.20 -15.16 -3.01
CA MET A 8 -1.29 -14.02 -3.15
C MET A 8 -0.02 -14.25 -2.34
N ASP A 9 1.04 -13.51 -2.64
CA ASP A 9 2.26 -13.48 -1.81
C ASP A 9 2.09 -12.62 -0.54
N GLY A 10 3.10 -12.66 0.33
CA GLY A 10 3.09 -11.93 1.60
C GLY A 10 3.08 -10.40 1.46
N ASN A 11 3.75 -9.84 0.46
CA ASN A 11 3.79 -8.39 0.24
C ASN A 11 2.42 -7.88 -0.23
N ASN A 12 1.77 -8.60 -1.15
CA ASN A 12 0.41 -8.29 -1.58
C ASN A 12 -0.59 -8.40 -0.43
N ALA A 13 -0.43 -9.41 0.44
CA ALA A 13 -1.28 -9.56 1.63
C ALA A 13 -1.10 -8.42 2.64
N ALA A 14 0.16 -8.05 2.93
CA ALA A 14 0.48 -6.93 3.81
C ALA A 14 -0.02 -5.60 3.23
N GLY A 15 0.25 -5.35 1.94
CA GLY A 15 -0.23 -4.19 1.21
C GLY A 15 -1.74 -4.07 1.24
N HIS A 16 -2.47 -5.17 1.05
CA HIS A 16 -3.94 -5.16 1.07
C HIS A 16 -4.51 -4.63 2.38
N VAL A 17 -3.94 -5.07 3.51
CA VAL A 17 -4.37 -4.62 4.83
C VAL A 17 -3.89 -3.21 5.11
N SER A 18 -2.62 -2.88 4.83
CA SER A 18 -2.09 -1.52 5.09
C SER A 18 -2.88 -0.46 4.32
N TYR A 19 -3.16 -0.70 3.03
CA TYR A 19 -3.94 0.22 2.19
C TYR A 19 -5.29 0.57 2.82
N ALA A 20 -5.99 -0.42 3.37
CA ALA A 20 -7.32 -0.23 3.92
C ALA A 20 -7.33 0.74 5.12
N PHE A 21 -6.26 0.80 5.91
CA PHE A 21 -6.19 1.58 7.15
C PHE A 21 -5.28 2.81 7.09
N THR A 22 -4.79 3.16 5.91
CA THR A 22 -3.85 4.26 5.71
C THR A 22 -4.49 5.41 4.94
N GLU A 23 -4.20 6.65 5.33
CA GLU A 23 -4.53 7.85 4.55
C GLU A 23 -3.31 8.38 3.78
N VAL A 24 -2.11 8.28 4.36
CA VAL A 24 -0.84 8.74 3.78
C VAL A 24 0.23 7.67 3.91
N ALA A 25 0.96 7.40 2.83
CA ALA A 25 2.10 6.49 2.79
C ALA A 25 3.34 7.24 2.27
N ALA A 26 4.29 7.53 3.16
CA ALA A 26 5.64 7.94 2.78
C ALA A 26 6.47 6.69 2.51
N ILE A 27 7.06 6.58 1.33
CA ILE A 27 7.73 5.35 0.86
C ILE A 27 9.14 5.62 0.37
N TYR A 28 9.97 4.57 0.39
CA TYR A 28 11.24 4.49 -0.31
C TYR A 28 11.48 3.04 -0.75
N PRO A 29 11.91 2.78 -2.01
CA PRO A 29 12.07 1.43 -2.52
C PRO A 29 13.33 0.75 -1.95
N ILE A 30 13.16 -0.42 -1.35
CA ILE A 30 14.25 -1.31 -0.94
C ILE A 30 13.82 -2.78 -1.05
N THR A 31 14.67 -3.63 -1.64
CA THR A 31 14.40 -5.08 -1.74
C THR A 31 14.41 -5.72 -0.35
N PRO A 32 13.45 -6.59 0.02
CA PRO A 32 12.37 -7.16 -0.80
C PRO A 32 10.99 -6.48 -0.63
N SER A 33 10.90 -5.32 0.01
CA SER A 33 9.63 -4.69 0.41
C SER A 33 9.01 -3.77 -0.66
N SER A 34 9.74 -3.41 -1.72
CA SER A 34 9.25 -2.48 -2.77
C SER A 34 7.87 -2.82 -3.32
N VAL A 35 7.54 -4.12 -3.45
CA VAL A 35 6.23 -4.59 -3.94
C VAL A 35 5.07 -4.01 -3.11
N MET A 36 5.20 -3.84 -1.79
CA MET A 36 4.14 -3.26 -0.96
C MET A 36 3.84 -1.81 -1.34
N ALA A 37 4.87 -1.03 -1.65
CA ALA A 37 4.74 0.35 -2.06
C ALA A 37 4.14 0.45 -3.49
N GLU A 38 4.61 -0.39 -4.41
CA GLU A 38 4.12 -0.46 -5.79
C GLU A 38 2.64 -0.81 -5.88
N VAL A 39 2.17 -1.81 -5.12
CA VAL A 39 0.73 -2.17 -5.12
C VAL A 39 -0.12 -1.08 -4.46
N THR A 40 0.42 -0.39 -3.45
CA THR A 40 -0.27 0.73 -2.79
C THR A 40 -0.46 1.89 -3.78
N ASP A 41 0.60 2.28 -4.48
CA ASP A 41 0.53 3.33 -5.51
C ASP A 41 -0.39 2.96 -6.67
N SER A 42 -0.28 1.71 -7.15
CA SER A 42 -1.15 1.19 -8.21
C SER A 42 -2.62 1.23 -7.83
N TRP A 43 -2.96 0.87 -6.58
CA TRP A 43 -4.35 0.90 -6.10
C TRP A 43 -4.88 2.31 -5.86
N ALA A 44 -4.04 3.22 -5.37
CA ALA A 44 -4.39 4.64 -5.26
C ALA A 44 -4.69 5.24 -6.63
N THR A 45 -3.80 5.04 -7.61
CA THR A 45 -4.00 5.50 -8.99
C THR A 45 -5.22 4.87 -9.66
N ALA A 46 -5.55 3.62 -9.31
CA ALA A 46 -6.77 2.94 -9.78
C ALA A 46 -8.06 3.39 -9.05
N GLY A 47 -7.98 4.35 -8.13
CA GLY A 47 -9.13 4.89 -7.41
C GLY A 47 -9.67 4.01 -6.29
N ARG A 48 -8.91 3.02 -5.81
CA ARG A 48 -9.32 2.19 -4.67
C ARG A 48 -9.50 3.08 -3.45
N LYS A 49 -10.59 2.88 -2.71
CA LYS A 49 -10.84 3.61 -1.46
C LYS A 49 -10.39 2.79 -0.25
N ASN A 50 -9.78 3.47 0.72
CA ASN A 50 -9.53 2.95 2.06
C ASN A 50 -10.84 2.96 2.88
N VAL A 51 -10.78 2.55 4.16
CA VAL A 51 -11.96 2.51 5.05
C VAL A 51 -12.53 3.89 5.35
N PHE A 52 -11.78 4.97 5.08
CA PHE A 52 -12.21 6.36 5.26
C PHE A 52 -12.87 6.94 3.99
N GLY A 53 -12.97 6.16 2.91
CA GLY A 53 -13.59 6.60 1.66
C GLY A 53 -12.67 7.43 0.76
N THR A 54 -11.36 7.49 1.06
CA THR A 54 -10.35 8.25 0.31
C THR A 54 -9.33 7.31 -0.34
N GLU A 55 -8.62 7.80 -1.37
CA GLU A 55 -7.44 7.09 -1.88
C GLU A 55 -6.26 7.35 -0.96
N VAL A 56 -5.37 6.37 -0.79
CA VAL A 56 -4.11 6.57 -0.07
C VAL A 56 -3.26 7.59 -0.83
N LYS A 57 -2.81 8.64 -0.14
CA LYS A 57 -1.80 9.56 -0.69
C LYS A 57 -0.42 8.93 -0.57
N VAL A 58 0.16 8.51 -1.70
CA VAL A 58 1.51 7.95 -1.76
C VAL A 58 2.52 9.06 -2.09
N VAL A 59 3.63 9.10 -1.36
CA VAL A 59 4.73 10.06 -1.60
C VAL A 59 6.05 9.31 -1.49
N GLU A 60 6.82 9.29 -2.58
CA GLU A 60 8.18 8.76 -2.59
C GLU A 60 9.17 9.81 -2.06
N MET A 61 10.00 9.38 -1.12
CA MET A 61 11.00 10.22 -0.46
C MET A 61 12.41 9.94 -1.00
N GLN A 62 13.40 10.71 -0.58
CA GLN A 62 14.79 10.57 -1.07
C GLN A 62 15.58 9.41 -0.42
N SER A 63 15.11 8.90 0.72
CA SER A 63 15.71 7.80 1.48
C SER A 63 14.69 7.24 2.48
N GLU A 64 14.97 6.08 3.10
CA GLU A 64 14.16 5.57 4.21
C GLU A 64 14.10 6.55 5.38
N ALA A 65 15.19 7.29 5.62
CA ALA A 65 15.24 8.36 6.61
C ALA A 65 14.38 9.58 6.22
N GLY A 66 14.15 9.81 4.92
CA GLY A 66 13.21 10.80 4.44
C GLY A 66 11.75 10.37 4.59
N ALA A 67 11.48 9.06 4.67
CA ALA A 67 10.14 8.50 4.82
C ALA A 67 9.66 8.34 6.27
N ALA A 68 10.58 8.27 7.24
CA ALA A 68 10.29 8.16 8.67
C ALA A 68 9.89 9.50 9.31
#